data_AF-A0A7X6VTL3-F1
#
_entry.id   AF-A0A7X6VTL3-F1
#
_cell.length_a   1.000
_cell.length_b   1.000
_cell.length_c   1.000
_cell.angle_alpha   90.00
_cell.angle_beta   90.00
_cell.angle_gamma   90.00
#
_symmetry.space_group_name_H-M   'P 1'
#
loop_
_entity.id
_entity.type
_entity.pdbx_description
1 polymer ?
#
loop_
_entity_poly.entity_id
_entity_poly.type
_entity_poly.pdbx_seq_one_letter_code
_entity_poly.pdbx_strand_id
1 'polypeptide(L)'
;MLLSIFFVTPSVGASESSKNPVVFVHGYFDTKSDLFGKSNFTFIINHLVQHGWDRDELFVIQYSDAIGSNIPNANELNAFINNVLNQTGKDKVDIVAHSMGGLS
;
A
#
# COMPACT_ATOMS: atom_id res chain seq x y z
N MET A 1 -49.88 19.12 -19.32
CA MET A 1 -48.91 18.02 -19.44
C MET A 1 -47.53 18.62 -19.30
N LEU A 2 -46.90 18.51 -18.12
CA LEU A 2 -45.56 19.05 -17.89
C LEU A 2 -44.54 17.98 -18.28
N LEU A 3 -43.64 18.31 -19.20
CA LEU A 3 -42.60 17.39 -19.67
C LEU A 3 -41.33 17.62 -18.84
N SER A 4 -40.97 16.67 -17.98
CA SER A 4 -39.72 16.72 -17.21
C SER A 4 -38.57 16.16 -18.04
N ILE A 5 -37.49 16.93 -18.17
CA ILE A 5 -36.28 16.53 -18.88
C ILE A 5 -35.26 16.06 -17.83
N PHE A 6 -34.88 14.79 -17.88
CA PHE A 6 -33.80 14.25 -17.06
C PHE A 6 -32.46 14.43 -17.79
N PHE A 7 -31.53 15.16 -17.19
CA PHE A 7 -30.15 15.21 -17.64
C PHE A 7 -29.41 13.98 -17.09
N VAL A 8 -29.10 13.02 -17.95
CA VAL A 8 -28.14 11.96 -17.63
C VAL A 8 -26.76 12.53 -17.87
N THR A 9 -26.04 12.88 -16.80
CA THR A 9 -24.61 13.14 -16.90
C THR A 9 -23.91 11.79 -17.12
N PRO A 10 -23.11 11.63 -18.20
CA PRO A 10 -22.25 10.47 -18.30
C PRO A 10 -21.29 10.49 -17.11
N SER A 11 -21.28 9.42 -16.31
CA SER A 11 -20.16 9.16 -15.41
C SER A 11 -18.97 8.92 -16.32
N VAL A 12 -18.09 9.93 -16.43
CA VAL A 12 -16.73 9.70 -16.90
C VAL A 12 -16.10 8.84 -15.82
N GLY A 13 -16.23 7.53 -15.96
CA GLY A 13 -15.40 6.58 -15.25
C GLY A 13 -13.98 6.90 -15.66
N ALA A 14 -13.28 7.67 -14.83
CA ALA A 14 -11.86 7.84 -14.93
C ALA A 14 -11.25 6.45 -14.75
N SER A 15 -11.00 5.77 -15.85
CA SER A 15 -9.98 4.74 -15.89
C SER A 15 -8.63 5.44 -15.82
N GLU A 16 -8.36 6.15 -14.70
CA GLU A 16 -7.00 6.19 -14.18
C GLU A 16 -6.58 4.71 -14.17
N SER A 17 -5.47 4.36 -14.81
CA SER A 17 -4.88 3.06 -14.56
C SER A 17 -4.71 2.96 -13.04
N SER A 18 -5.61 2.24 -12.38
CA SER A 18 -5.73 2.34 -10.93
C SER A 18 -4.42 1.80 -10.38
N LYS A 19 -3.64 2.67 -9.72
CA LYS A 19 -2.31 2.31 -9.25
C LYS A 19 -2.44 1.05 -8.37
N ASN A 20 -1.49 0.14 -8.44
CA ASN A 20 -1.48 -0.97 -7.49
C ASN A 20 -1.11 -0.39 -6.12
N PRO A 21 -1.71 -0.86 -5.02
CA PRO A 21 -1.26 -0.50 -3.68
C PRO A 21 0.21 -0.88 -3.49
N VAL A 22 0.96 -0.02 -2.82
CA VAL A 22 2.38 -0.22 -2.52
C VAL A 22 2.53 -0.83 -1.14
N VAL A 23 3.27 -1.93 -1.05
CA VAL A 23 3.69 -2.54 0.22
C VAL A 23 5.17 -2.26 0.44
N PHE A 24 5.47 -1.45 1.45
CA PHE A 24 6.82 -1.15 1.92
C PHE A 24 7.27 -2.22 2.92
N VAL A 25 8.40 -2.86 2.63
CA VAL A 25 8.94 -3.98 3.41
C VAL A 25 10.24 -3.57 4.07
N HIS A 26 10.18 -3.41 5.39
CA HIS A 26 11.32 -2.95 6.18
C HIS A 26 12.40 -4.03 6.34
N GLY A 27 13.61 -3.60 6.67
CA GLY A 27 14.76 -4.47 6.87
C GLY A 27 14.91 -4.98 8.32
N TYR A 28 16.05 -5.61 8.57
CA TYR A 28 16.47 -6.07 9.89
C TYR A 28 16.54 -4.91 10.90
N PHE A 29 16.01 -5.11 12.11
CA PHE A 29 15.88 -4.09 13.19
C PHE A 29 14.99 -2.88 12.88
N ASP A 30 14.37 -2.84 11.71
CA ASP A 30 13.50 -1.73 11.34
C ASP A 30 12.04 -1.98 11.78
N THR A 31 11.22 -0.94 11.78
CA THR A 31 9.82 -1.00 12.20
C THR A 31 8.91 -0.23 11.25
N LYS A 32 7.60 -0.54 11.27
CA LYS A 32 6.60 0.25 10.51
C LYS A 32 6.52 1.70 10.98
N SER A 33 6.87 1.94 12.24
CA SER A 33 6.79 3.24 12.89
C SER A 33 7.71 3.28 14.10
N ASP A 34 8.45 4.36 14.25
CA ASP A 34 9.20 4.74 15.45
C ASP A 34 8.27 5.36 16.51
N LEU A 35 8.89 5.81 17.62
CA LEU A 35 8.20 6.44 18.76
C LEU A 35 7.49 7.76 18.41
N PHE A 36 7.74 8.33 17.23
CA PHE A 36 7.16 9.57 16.74
C PHE A 36 6.19 9.35 15.58
N GLY A 37 5.82 8.11 15.27
CA GLY A 37 4.88 7.81 14.20
C GLY A 37 5.52 7.72 12.81
N LYS A 38 6.85 7.61 12.70
CA LYS A 38 7.56 7.65 11.41
C LYS A 38 8.16 6.32 11.02
N SER A 39 8.07 5.98 9.74
CA SER A 39 8.81 4.87 9.12
C SER A 39 10.08 5.37 8.43
N ASN A 40 11.06 4.49 8.19
CA ASN A 40 12.13 4.74 7.22
C ASN A 40 11.60 5.02 5.80
N PHE A 41 10.37 4.64 5.50
CA PHE A 41 9.69 4.96 4.25
C PHE A 41 8.94 6.31 4.25
N THR A 42 8.96 7.08 5.35
CA THR A 42 8.18 8.34 5.47
C THR A 42 8.46 9.30 4.31
N PHE A 43 9.72 9.42 3.89
CA PHE A 43 10.10 10.34 2.81
C PHE A 43 9.49 9.92 1.46
N ILE A 44 9.61 8.63 1.09
CA ILE A 44 9.05 8.14 -0.18
C ILE A 44 7.51 8.14 -0.15
N ILE A 45 6.88 7.80 0.98
CA ILE A 45 5.42 7.89 1.15
C ILE A 45 4.96 9.33 0.91
N ASN A 46 5.61 10.31 1.54
CA ASN A 46 5.24 11.72 1.35
C ASN A 46 5.47 12.18 -0.10
N HIS A 47 6.56 11.72 -0.73
CA HIS A 47 6.83 12.02 -2.15
C HIS A 47 5.75 11.44 -3.07
N LEU A 48 5.34 10.19 -2.87
CA LEU A 48 4.26 9.58 -3.67
C LEU A 48 2.93 10.32 -3.49
N VAL A 49 2.56 10.66 -2.25
CA VAL A 49 1.35 11.43 -1.97
C VAL A 49 1.37 12.80 -2.66
N GLN A 50 2.52 13.49 -2.66
CA GLN A 50 2.68 14.75 -3.40
C GLN A 50 2.49 14.60 -4.92
N HIS A 51 2.67 13.40 -5.46
CA HIS A 51 2.50 13.07 -6.87
C HIS A 51 1.18 12.34 -7.17
N GLY A 52 0.17 12.51 -6.31
CA GLY A 52 -1.19 12.04 -6.57
C GLY A 52 -1.41 10.57 -6.26
N TRP A 53 -0.61 9.97 -5.38
CA TRP A 53 -0.95 8.70 -4.76
C TRP A 53 -1.88 8.93 -3.57
N ASP A 54 -2.89 8.06 -3.43
CA ASP A 54 -3.68 8.01 -2.21
C ASP A 54 -2.83 7.40 -1.08
N ARG A 55 -2.87 8.01 0.11
CA ARG A 55 -2.19 7.47 1.28
C ARG A 55 -2.78 6.12 1.70
N ASP A 56 -4.06 5.91 1.41
CA ASP A 56 -4.75 4.64 1.68
C ASP A 56 -4.33 3.51 0.71
N GLU A 57 -3.51 3.82 -0.31
CA GLU A 57 -2.87 2.85 -1.19
C GLU A 57 -1.39 2.58 -0.80
N LEU A 58 -0.89 3.13 0.32
CA LEU A 58 0.51 3.05 0.74
C LEU A 58 0.64 2.36 2.12
N PHE A 59 1.13 1.13 2.13
CA PHE A 59 1.12 0.25 3.31
C PHE A 59 2.54 -0.10 3.78
N VAL A 60 2.79 -0.05 5.08
CA VAL A 60 4.07 -0.49 5.68
C VAL A 60 3.80 -1.71 6.56
N ILE A 61 4.43 -2.84 6.25
CA ILE A 61 4.32 -4.04 7.09
C ILE A 61 5.06 -3.84 8.42
N GLN A 62 4.62 -4.53 9.47
CA GLN A 62 5.40 -4.72 10.69
C GLN A 62 5.53 -6.21 10.94
N TYR A 63 6.74 -6.73 10.87
CA TYR A 63 6.99 -8.12 11.25
C TYR A 63 6.85 -8.32 12.76
N SER A 64 6.36 -9.50 13.13
CA SER A 64 6.27 -9.94 14.54
C SER A 64 7.64 -10.10 15.19
N ASP A 65 8.64 -10.51 14.40
CA ASP A 65 10.05 -10.60 14.78
C ASP A 65 10.92 -9.80 13.78
N ALA A 66 11.24 -8.55 14.15
CA ALA A 66 12.05 -7.65 13.30
C ALA A 66 13.53 -8.06 13.19
N ILE A 67 13.99 -9.06 13.96
CA ILE A 67 15.32 -9.66 13.86
C ILE A 67 15.28 -11.11 13.35
N GLY A 68 14.11 -11.55 12.90
CA GLY A 68 13.83 -12.94 12.52
C GLY A 68 14.45 -13.37 11.20
N SER A 69 14.09 -14.59 10.78
CA SER A 69 14.54 -15.24 9.55
C SER A 69 13.61 -14.97 8.36
N ASN A 70 14.14 -15.10 7.14
CA ASN A 70 13.42 -14.81 5.89
C ASN A 70 12.13 -15.63 5.69
N ILE A 71 12.11 -16.91 6.06
CA ILE A 71 10.94 -17.78 5.79
C ILE A 71 9.71 -17.37 6.62
N PRO A 72 9.79 -17.17 7.94
CA PRO A 72 8.70 -16.58 8.71
C PRO A 72 8.22 -15.23 8.16
N ASN A 73 9.15 -14.34 7.84
CA ASN A 73 8.83 -13.03 7.28
C ASN A 73 8.09 -13.15 5.94
N ALA A 74 8.46 -14.09 5.08
CA ALA A 74 7.76 -14.37 3.82
C ALA A 74 6.29 -14.76 4.03
N ASN A 75 6.02 -15.59 5.06
CA ASN A 75 4.66 -15.99 5.39
C ASN A 75 3.84 -14.82 5.94
N GLU A 76 4.44 -13.99 6.79
CA GLU A 76 3.81 -12.77 7.31
C GLU A 76 3.54 -11.76 6.18
N LEU A 77 4.49 -11.58 5.26
CA LEU A 77 4.36 -10.70 4.10
C LEU A 77 3.24 -11.17 3.17
N ASN A 78 3.17 -12.48 2.90
CA ASN A 78 2.08 -13.05 2.10
C ASN A 78 0.71 -12.79 2.75
N ALA A 79 0.59 -12.99 4.06
CA ALA A 79 -0.66 -12.70 4.78
C ALA A 79 -1.02 -11.20 4.71
N PHE A 80 -0.03 -10.32 4.87
CA PHE A 80 -0.21 -8.88 4.78
C PHE A 80 -0.65 -8.44 3.38
N ILE A 81 -0.01 -8.95 2.32
CA ILE A 81 -0.39 -8.66 0.92
C ILE A 81 -1.82 -9.09 0.65
N ASN A 82 -2.21 -10.30 1.05
CA ASN A 82 -3.60 -10.76 0.89
C ASN A 82 -4.60 -9.84 1.60
N ASN A 83 -4.24 -9.31 2.76
CA ASN A 83 -5.06 -8.34 3.47
C ASN A 83 -5.18 -7.02 2.68
N VAL A 84 -4.06 -6.49 2.15
CA VAL A 84 -4.05 -5.28 1.31
C VAL A 84 -4.91 -5.45 0.06
N LEU A 85 -4.78 -6.58 -0.66
CA LEU A 85 -5.59 -6.88 -1.83
C LEU A 85 -7.08 -6.93 -1.49
N ASN A 86 -7.45 -7.56 -0.37
CA ASN A 86 -8.83 -7.60 0.11
C ASN A 86 -9.37 -6.22 0.51
N GLN A 87 -8.56 -5.38 1.16
CA GLN A 87 -8.96 -4.01 1.56
C GLN A 87 -9.17 -3.09 0.36
N THR A 88 -8.33 -3.23 -0.67
CA THR A 88 -8.30 -2.32 -1.82
C THR A 88 -9.11 -2.82 -3.01
N GLY A 89 -9.48 -4.10 -3.04
CA GLY A 89 -10.15 -4.73 -4.18
C GLY A 89 -9.26 -4.89 -5.42
N LYS A 90 -7.94 -4.87 -5.24
CA LYS A 90 -6.94 -4.92 -6.31
C LYS A 90 -6.44 -6.35 -6.49
N ASP A 91 -5.92 -6.66 -7.67
CA ASP A 91 -5.39 -8.00 -7.99
C ASP A 91 -3.88 -8.13 -7.72
N LYS A 92 -3.17 -7.00 -7.56
CA LYS A 92 -1.71 -6.94 -7.40
C LYS A 92 -1.30 -5.84 -6.45
N VAL A 93 -0.11 -6.00 -5.86
CA VAL A 93 0.63 -4.98 -5.12
C VAL A 93 1.95 -4.69 -5.83
N ASP A 94 2.46 -3.48 -5.65
CA ASP A 94 3.87 -3.16 -5.94
C ASP A 94 4.67 -3.22 -4.63
N ILE A 95 5.83 -3.89 -4.62
CA ILE A 95 6.65 -4.05 -3.40
C ILE A 95 7.87 -3.13 -3.48
N VAL A 96 8.08 -2.36 -2.41
CA VAL A 96 9.31 -1.58 -2.19
C VAL A 96 10.00 -2.11 -0.94
N ALA A 97 11.08 -2.86 -1.14
CA ALA A 97 11.79 -3.52 -0.05
C ALA A 97 13.11 -2.85 0.28
N HIS A 98 13.48 -2.84 1.56
CA HIS A 98 14.77 -2.35 2.05
C HIS A 98 15.61 -3.49 2.65
N SER A 99 16.86 -3.63 2.19
CA SER A 99 17.85 -4.57 2.75
C SER A 99 17.30 -6.02 2.84
N MET A 100 17.35 -6.64 4.03
CA MET A 100 16.80 -7.99 4.30
C MET A 100 15.35 -8.16 3.87
N GLY A 101 14.56 -7.08 3.85
CA GLY A 101 13.17 -7.12 3.39
C GLY A 101 13.02 -7.62 1.95
N GLY A 102 14.06 -7.50 1.10
CA GLY A 102 14.05 -8.05 -0.25
C GLY A 102 14.29 -9.57 -0.34
N LEU A 103 14.62 -10.22 0.77
CA LEU A 103 14.77 -11.67 0.89
C LEU A 103 13.56 -12.34 1.56
N SER A 104 12.64 -11.52 2.07
CA SER A 104 11.39 -11.95 2.71
C SER A 104 10.31 -12.12 1.64
#